data_AF-A0A6L7XE67-F1
#
_entry.id   AF-A0A6L7XE67-F1
#
_cell.length_a   1.000
_cell.length_b   1.000
_cell.length_c   1.000
_cell.angle_alpha   90.00
_cell.angle_beta   90.00
_cell.angle_gamma   90.00
#
_symmetry.space_group_name_H-M   'P 1'
#
loop_
_entity.id
_entity.type
_entity.pdbx_description
1 polymer ?
#
loop_
_entity_poly.entity_id
_entity_poly.type
_entity_poly.pdbx_seq_one_letter_code
_entity_poly.pdbx_strand_id
1 'polypeptide(L)' 'MSTAAATFVDGYLPDHGDDDADLSSHDSFTSGVPHATFNRLRREDPVHWTPEADGSGFWSITRYHDALAVSRDV' A
#
# COMPACT_ATOMS: atom_id res chain seq x y z
N MET A 1 -7.59 37.87 4.79
CA MET A 1 -6.75 36.65 4.68
C MET A 1 -7.60 35.50 5.17
N SER A 2 -8.03 34.61 4.26
CA SER A 2 -8.86 33.46 4.60
C SER A 2 -7.94 32.31 5.01
N THR A 3 -8.00 31.90 6.27
CA THR A 3 -7.35 30.67 6.73
C THR A 3 -8.18 29.51 6.20
N ALA A 4 -7.69 28.77 5.20
CA ALA A 4 -8.32 27.50 4.85
C ALA A 4 -8.19 26.58 6.06
N ALA A 5 -9.33 26.11 6.59
CA ALA A 5 -9.33 25.14 7.68
C ALA A 5 -8.75 23.83 7.16
N ALA A 6 -7.79 23.26 7.90
CA ALA A 6 -7.21 21.97 7.57
C ALA A 6 -8.34 20.94 7.42
N THR A 7 -8.38 20.26 6.27
CA THR A 7 -9.37 19.21 6.01
C THR A 7 -8.94 17.93 6.71
N PHE A 8 -9.87 17.03 7.02
CA PHE A 8 -9.56 15.69 7.54
C PHE A 8 -8.52 14.93 6.68
N VAL A 9 -8.44 15.26 5.38
CA VAL A 9 -7.50 14.69 4.42
C VAL A 9 -6.08 15.29 4.54
N ASP A 10 -5.92 16.48 5.13
CA ASP A 10 -4.60 17.13 5.21
C ASP A 10 -3.61 16.36 6.10
N GLY A 11 -4.10 15.53 7.03
CA GLY A 11 -3.26 14.59 7.79
C GLY A 11 -2.84 13.34 7.00
N TYR A 12 -3.44 13.10 5.84
CA TYR A 12 -3.23 11.93 4.97
C TYR A 12 -2.26 12.21 3.81
N LEU A 13 -1.93 13.48 3.56
CA LEU A 13 -1.23 13.96 2.37
C LEU A 13 0.26 14.33 2.50
N PRO A 14 0.88 14.52 3.70
CA PRO A 14 2.22 15.10 3.71
C PRO A 14 3.31 14.13 3.29
N ASP A 15 3.06 12.82 3.35
CA ASP A 15 3.99 11.77 2.95
C ASP A 15 3.19 10.57 2.43
N HIS A 16 3.61 10.00 1.29
CA HIS A 16 3.02 8.77 0.79
C HIS A 16 3.42 7.54 1.64
N GLY A 17 4.16 7.75 2.72
CA GLY A 17 4.68 6.72 3.61
C GLY A 17 6.03 6.21 3.10
N ASP A 18 6.55 5.18 3.77
CA ASP A 18 7.78 4.53 3.35
C ASP A 18 7.61 3.82 1.98
N ASP A 19 8.66 3.82 1.16
CA ASP A 19 8.74 3.06 -0.08
C ASP A 19 8.89 1.54 0.19
N ASP A 20 9.37 1.16 1.37
CA ASP A 20 9.66 -0.23 1.75
C ASP A 20 8.93 -0.68 3.03
N ALA A 21 7.73 -0.15 3.28
CA ALA A 21 6.91 -0.52 4.42
C ALA A 21 6.63 -2.04 4.42
N ASP A 22 6.73 -2.66 5.61
CA ASP A 22 6.39 -4.06 5.79
C ASP A 22 4.88 -4.26 5.70
N LEU A 23 4.42 -4.82 4.58
CA LEU A 23 3.01 -5.08 4.33
C LEU A 23 2.42 -6.20 5.21
N SER A 24 3.25 -7.00 5.89
CA SER A 24 2.80 -8.01 6.85
C SER A 24 2.57 -7.42 8.26
N SER A 25 3.12 -6.23 8.54
CA SER A 25 2.96 -5.53 9.81
C SER A 25 1.72 -4.64 9.82
N HIS A 26 0.85 -4.84 10.81
CA HIS A 26 -0.31 -3.97 11.04
C HIS A 26 0.09 -2.53 11.36
N ASP A 27 1.25 -2.35 12.00
CA ASP A 27 1.74 -1.04 12.42
C ASP A 27 2.05 -0.13 11.21
N SER A 28 2.42 -0.71 10.06
CA SER A 28 2.67 0.00 8.80
C SER A 28 1.45 0.78 8.28
N PHE A 29 0.25 0.47 8.78
CA PHE A 29 -1.00 1.10 8.35
C PHE A 29 -1.57 2.09 9.37
N THR A 30 -0.95 2.23 10.54
CA THR A 30 -1.46 3.07 11.66
C THR A 30 -1.48 4.57 11.32
N SER A 31 -0.59 4.99 10.42
CA SER A 31 -0.49 6.38 9.93
C SER A 31 -1.19 6.60 8.59
N GLY A 32 -1.98 5.63 8.13
CA GLY A 32 -2.60 5.61 6.80
C GLY A 32 -1.99 4.53 5.90
N VAL A 33 -2.53 4.41 4.69
CA VAL A 33 -2.07 3.42 3.70
C VAL A 33 -0.67 3.81 3.18
N PRO A 34 0.32 2.88 3.12
CA PRO A 34 1.66 3.15 2.59
C PRO A 34 1.65 3.24 1.05
N HIS A 35 1.12 4.35 0.53
CA HIS A 35 0.95 4.59 -0.90
C HIS A 35 2.27 4.57 -1.68
N ALA A 36 3.39 4.98 -1.07
CA ALA A 36 4.73 4.98 -1.65
C ALA A 36 5.19 3.53 -1.95
N THR A 37 5.10 2.65 -0.95
CA THR A 37 5.32 1.20 -1.14
C THR A 37 4.47 0.63 -2.28
N PHE A 38 3.16 0.89 -2.29
CA PHE A 38 2.30 0.40 -3.36
C PHE A 38 2.63 1.01 -4.74
N ASN A 39 3.09 2.26 -4.80
CA ASN A 39 3.54 2.90 -6.03
C ASN A 39 4.82 2.26 -6.57
N ARG A 40 5.80 2.00 -5.71
CA ARG A 40 7.03 1.29 -6.06
C ARG A 40 6.72 -0.12 -6.56
N LEU A 41 5.96 -0.91 -5.81
CA LEU A 41 5.59 -2.27 -6.20
C LEU A 41 4.89 -2.29 -7.57
N ARG A 42 3.91 -1.41 -7.81
CA ARG A 42 3.25 -1.31 -9.14
C ARG A 42 4.21 -1.07 -10.30
N ARG A 43 5.26 -0.29 -10.07
CA ARG A 43 6.26 0.09 -11.07
C ARG A 43 7.29 -1.02 -11.29
N GLU A 44 7.80 -1.60 -10.22
CA GLU A 44 9.04 -2.38 -10.22
C GLU A 44 8.82 -3.88 -9.98
N ASP A 45 7.88 -4.24 -9.10
CA ASP A 45 7.61 -5.63 -8.72
C ASP A 45 6.11 -5.83 -8.44
N PRO A 46 5.27 -5.86 -9.49
CA PRO A 46 3.82 -5.75 -9.35
C PRO A 46 3.14 -7.01 -8.80
N VAL A 47 3.85 -8.15 -8.82
CA VAL A 47 3.46 -9.45 -8.26
C VAL A 47 4.54 -9.85 -7.26
N HIS A 48 4.42 -9.31 -6.05
CA HIS A 48 5.48 -9.37 -5.04
C HIS A 48 5.19 -10.44 -3.99
N TRP A 49 6.22 -11.18 -3.58
CA TRP A 49 6.14 -12.12 -2.45
C TRP A 49 6.56 -11.44 -1.15
N THR A 50 5.66 -11.41 -0.17
CA THR A 50 5.93 -10.90 1.17
C THR A 50 6.06 -12.08 2.15
N PRO A 51 7.22 -12.28 2.80
CA PRO A 51 7.32 -13.23 3.90
C PRO A 51 6.56 -12.71 5.12
N GLU A 52 5.92 -13.61 5.87
CA GLU A 52 5.27 -13.29 7.14
C GLU A 52 6.05 -13.98 8.26
N ALA A 53 6.32 -13.28 9.38
CA ALA A 53 7.16 -13.80 10.45
C ALA A 53 6.61 -15.10 11.06
N ASP A 54 5.29 -15.16 11.25
CA ASP A 54 4.58 -16.28 11.89
C ASP A 54 3.59 -16.97 10.93
N GLY A 55 3.78 -16.81 9.63
CA GLY A 55 2.83 -17.28 8.62
C GLY A 55 3.50 -17.82 7.37
N SER A 56 2.67 -18.19 6.39
CA SER A 56 3.17 -18.73 5.12
C SER A 56 3.66 -17.64 4.17
N GLY A 57 3.42 -16.36 4.48
CA GLY A 57 3.60 -15.25 3.54
C GLY A 57 2.45 -15.14 2.55
N PHE A 58 2.50 -14.12 1.71
CA PHE A 58 1.46 -13.85 0.72
C PHE A 58 1.99 -13.17 -0.53
N TRP A 59 1.22 -13.31 -1.61
CA TRP A 59 1.44 -12.58 -2.86
C TRP A 59 0.66 -11.26 -2.86
N SER A 60 1.35 -10.17 -3.11
CA SER A 60 0.77 -8.85 -3.35
C SER A 60 0.58 -8.63 -4.86
N ILE A 61 -0.68 -8.59 -5.31
CA ILE A 61 -1.04 -8.27 -6.70
C ILE A 61 -1.45 -6.80 -6.77
N THR A 62 -0.56 -5.94 -7.25
CA THR A 62 -0.69 -4.49 -7.02
C THR A 62 -1.23 -3.69 -8.22
N ARG A 63 -1.32 -4.31 -9.40
CA ARG A 63 -1.92 -3.72 -10.60
C ARG A 63 -3.38 -4.14 -10.74
N TYR A 64 -4.20 -3.19 -11.16
CA TYR A 64 -5.64 -3.40 -11.33
C TYR A 64 -5.96 -4.57 -12.27
N HIS A 65 -5.30 -4.65 -13.44
CA HIS A 65 -5.61 -5.69 -14.42
C HIS A 65 -5.23 -7.10 -13.92
N ASP A 66 -4.12 -7.22 -13.19
CA ASP A 66 -3.65 -8.49 -12.64
C ASP A 66 -4.60 -8.98 -11.53
N ALA A 67 -4.97 -8.08 -10.62
CA ALA A 67 -5.92 -8.40 -9.55
C ALA A 67 -7.29 -8.80 -10.12
N LEU A 68 -7.76 -8.09 -11.16
CA LEU A 68 -9.01 -8.42 -11.84
C LEU A 68 -8.95 -9.78 -12.54
N ALA A 69 -7.83 -10.08 -13.21
CA ALA A 69 -7.64 -11.35 -13.90
C ALA A 69 -7.69 -12.53 -12.92
N VAL A 70 -6.89 -12.49 -11.84
CA VAL A 70 -6.85 -13.56 -10.83
C VAL A 70 -8.20 -13.73 -10.13
N SER A 71 -8.92 -12.64 -9.84
CA SER A 71 -10.24 -12.73 -9.19
C SER A 71 -11.31 -13.45 -10.02
N ARG A 72 -11.08 -13.60 -11.33
CA ARG A 72 -12.01 -14.22 -12.29
C ARG A 72 -11.57 -15.62 -12.75
N ASP A 73 -10.36 -16.03 -12.37
CA ASP A 73 -9.76 -17.32 -12.72
C ASP A 73 -10.07 -18.33 -11.62
N VAL A 74 -11.25 -18.95 -11.70
CA VAL A 74 -11.82 -19.89 -10.72
C VAL A 74 -11.96 -21.30 -11.28
#